data_AF-A0A9X3AUM4-F1
#
_entry.id   AF-A0A9X3AUM4-F1
#
_cell.length_a   1.000
_cell.length_b   1.000
_cell.length_c   1.000
_cell.angle_alpha   90.00
_cell.angle_beta   90.00
_cell.angle_gamma   90.00
#
_symmetry.space_group_name_H-M   'P 1'
#
loop_
_entity.id
_entity.type
_entity.pdbx_description
1 polymer ?
#
loop_
_entity_poly.entity_id
_entity_poly.type
_entity_poly.pdbx_seq_one_letter_code
_entity_poly.pdbx_strand_id
1 'polypeptide(L)'
;MFVITAMTYSNELLAISTRDAILHFKQDTSTIVEQSHLLSKQHAQQMELLSQKLDETQSAKIVLQSEFIGDMTQTAEQMLALANQYLPHYQHFLANIDKDSHCYQPEQLVQFKQTTAELQDYVDNIDSLVTTRDEAEAFSALMAFNLGQTQVNMVVDMFEVAKFCYLSEALPSLVENVQSVEMEMVEKLIQHGETDEFTDATSQADLTRATEPQLQQPQNKSVETLTLSYEFTANDLPYFNDLSYLEVHDISQLKQLTLTNQLSINEQLKLQLPDAVLADISQPYQARITGVVETDNERVTLDILLVRSPSYSIDSMTFNDPQIASCVEAAAKQLQLSNSNELTQLNCRLSSTVNLQDLKKFKQLQTVNLKGGKINDLSPLSSLAKLEILNLEQSQIAKFGDISQLSANLMLSNIDTQDWQALAHSQASSISIMNMTDCSRLAPLAHQPGVALMYKGLDPNQMMALMQSIDEGNKSLTVLTDCPAPKN
;
A
#
# COMPACT_ATOMS: atom_id res chain seq x y z
N MET A 1 -36.97 -59.04 -1.03
CA MET A 1 -35.91 -58.70 -0.05
C MET A 1 -34.61 -58.57 -0.81
N PHE A 2 -34.29 -57.37 -1.30
CA PHE A 2 -32.94 -56.95 -1.69
C PHE A 2 -32.93 -55.43 -1.59
N VAL A 3 -32.04 -54.93 -0.74
CA VAL A 3 -31.87 -53.52 -0.39
C VAL A 3 -31.09 -52.86 -1.53
N ILE A 4 -31.64 -51.80 -2.11
CA ILE A 4 -30.88 -50.85 -2.94
C ILE A 4 -30.84 -49.55 -2.16
N THR A 5 -29.65 -49.24 -1.67
CA THR A 5 -29.25 -47.99 -1.02
C THR A 5 -29.30 -46.87 -2.06
N ALA A 6 -30.20 -45.90 -1.90
CA ALA A 6 -30.11 -44.62 -2.59
C ALA A 6 -29.28 -43.67 -1.71
N MET A 7 -28.06 -43.35 -2.14
CA MET A 7 -27.29 -42.23 -1.61
C MET A 7 -28.01 -40.94 -2.01
N THR A 8 -28.58 -40.24 -1.04
CA THR A 8 -28.95 -38.84 -1.19
C THR A 8 -27.67 -38.02 -1.09
N TYR A 9 -27.17 -37.53 -2.23
CA TYR A 9 -26.22 -36.42 -2.25
C TYR A 9 -26.95 -35.17 -1.73
N SER A 10 -26.69 -34.80 -0.48
CA SER A 10 -27.00 -33.47 0.03
C SER A 10 -26.03 -32.49 -0.62
N ASN A 11 -26.54 -31.71 -1.57
CA ASN A 11 -25.83 -30.59 -2.18
C ASN A 11 -25.90 -29.40 -1.22
N GLU A 12 -25.17 -29.46 -0.11
CA GLU A 12 -24.88 -28.27 0.69
C GLU A 12 -23.68 -27.58 0.02
N LEU A 13 -23.98 -26.58 -0.83
CA LEU A 13 -22.99 -25.55 -1.15
C LEU A 13 -22.62 -24.88 0.17
N LEU A 14 -21.36 -25.08 0.60
CA LEU A 14 -20.76 -24.34 1.70
C LEU A 14 -20.92 -22.84 1.39
N ALA A 15 -21.75 -22.14 2.17
CA ALA A 15 -21.83 -20.70 2.12
C ALA A 15 -20.45 -20.13 2.47
N ILE A 16 -19.85 -19.40 1.53
CA ILE A 16 -18.61 -18.64 1.76
C ILE A 16 -18.93 -17.64 2.88
N SER A 17 -18.10 -17.57 3.92
CA SER A 17 -18.34 -16.59 4.99
C SER A 17 -18.16 -15.16 4.45
N THR A 18 -18.88 -14.16 4.98
CA THR A 18 -18.74 -12.74 4.61
C THR A 18 -17.28 -12.31 4.58
N ARG A 19 -16.49 -12.76 5.57
CA ARG A 19 -15.06 -12.51 5.67
C ARG A 19 -14.27 -13.13 4.52
N ASP A 20 -14.58 -14.36 4.13
CA ASP A 20 -13.93 -15.01 3.00
C ASP A 20 -14.29 -14.33 1.69
N ALA A 21 -15.55 -13.90 1.49
CA ALA A 21 -15.97 -13.15 0.32
C ALA A 21 -15.20 -11.83 0.17
N ILE A 22 -14.96 -11.12 1.28
CA ILE A 22 -14.14 -9.89 1.31
C ILE A 22 -12.68 -10.18 0.96
N LEU A 23 -12.10 -11.25 1.53
CA LEU A 23 -10.70 -11.62 1.25
C LEU A 23 -10.49 -12.03 -0.20
N HIS A 24 -11.41 -12.82 -0.77
CA HIS A 24 -11.36 -13.21 -2.18
C HIS A 24 -11.54 -11.99 -3.08
N PHE A 25 -12.50 -11.11 -2.80
CA PHE A 25 -12.70 -9.88 -3.57
C PHE A 25 -11.45 -8.98 -3.54
N LYS A 26 -10.83 -8.81 -2.38
CA LYS A 26 -9.57 -8.05 -2.24
C LYS A 26 -8.44 -8.68 -3.06
N GLN A 27 -8.31 -10.01 -3.02
CA GLN A 27 -7.27 -10.73 -3.75
C GLN A 27 -7.50 -10.66 -5.27
N ASP A 28 -8.74 -10.84 -5.71
CA ASP A 28 -9.11 -10.85 -7.13
C ASP A 28 -8.98 -9.46 -7.78
N THR A 29 -9.07 -8.40 -6.99
CA THR A 29 -9.00 -7.01 -7.48
C THR A 29 -7.66 -6.32 -7.20
N SER A 30 -6.74 -6.93 -6.44
CA SER A 30 -5.52 -6.24 -5.97
C SER A 30 -4.67 -5.68 -7.11
N THR A 31 -4.46 -6.45 -8.17
CA THR A 31 -3.66 -6.05 -9.33
C THR A 31 -4.33 -4.93 -10.13
N ILE A 32 -5.66 -4.95 -10.25
CA ILE A 32 -6.44 -3.90 -10.92
C ILE A 32 -6.25 -2.57 -10.18
N VAL A 33 -6.32 -2.61 -8.85
CA VAL A 33 -6.20 -1.41 -8.01
C VAL A 33 -4.76 -0.89 -7.96
N GLU A 34 -3.76 -1.77 -7.91
CA GLU A 34 -2.36 -1.37 -8.00
C GLU A 34 -2.06 -0.68 -9.34
N GLN A 35 -2.56 -1.23 -10.45
CA GLN A 35 -2.41 -0.63 -11.78
C GLN A 35 -3.16 0.71 -11.89
N SER A 36 -4.36 0.84 -11.32
CA SER A 36 -5.11 2.10 -11.36
C SER A 36 -4.41 3.21 -10.59
N HIS A 37 -3.71 2.91 -9.48
CA HIS A 37 -2.90 3.91 -8.78
C HIS A 37 -1.68 4.37 -9.57
N LEU A 38 -1.02 3.48 -10.31
CA LEU A 38 0.09 3.85 -11.18
C LEU A 38 -0.39 4.78 -12.30
N LEU A 39 -1.52 4.43 -12.93
CA LEU A 39 -2.16 5.28 -13.95
C LEU A 39 -2.66 6.59 -13.38
N SER A 40 -3.18 6.62 -12.15
CA SER A 40 -3.61 7.85 -11.47
C SER A 40 -2.44 8.81 -11.25
N LYS A 41 -1.27 8.30 -10.83
CA LYS A 41 -0.04 9.11 -10.68
C LYS A 41 0.43 9.66 -12.02
N GLN A 42 0.44 8.83 -13.06
CA GLN A 42 0.77 9.25 -14.42
C GLN A 42 -0.21 10.31 -14.93
N HIS A 43 -1.51 10.10 -14.71
CA HIS A 43 -2.57 11.04 -15.07
C HIS A 43 -2.41 12.38 -14.34
N ALA A 44 -2.06 12.38 -13.04
CA ALA A 44 -1.80 13.61 -12.29
C ALA A 44 -0.64 14.41 -12.88
N GLN A 45 0.46 13.75 -13.26
CA GLN A 45 1.60 14.38 -13.94
C GLN A 45 1.21 14.91 -15.33
N GLN A 46 0.39 14.15 -16.06
CA GLN A 46 -0.15 14.61 -17.34
C GLN A 46 -1.04 15.84 -17.15
N MET A 47 -1.93 15.88 -16.15
CA MET A 47 -2.76 17.06 -15.88
C MET A 47 -1.93 18.31 -15.52
N GLU A 48 -0.84 18.14 -14.78
CA GLU A 48 0.11 19.23 -14.52
C GLU A 48 0.79 19.71 -15.81
N LEU A 49 1.27 18.78 -16.63
CA LEU A 49 1.90 19.08 -17.91
C LEU A 49 0.90 19.69 -18.93
N LEU A 50 -0.36 19.29 -18.89
CA LEU A 50 -1.44 19.88 -19.69
C LEU A 50 -1.63 21.35 -19.31
N SER A 51 -1.66 21.66 -18.01
CA SER A 51 -1.72 23.03 -17.51
C SER A 51 -0.52 23.85 -17.97
N GLN A 52 0.69 23.30 -17.82
CA GLN A 52 1.93 23.96 -18.27
C GLN A 52 1.93 24.23 -19.78
N LYS A 53 1.53 23.25 -20.61
CA LYS A 53 1.43 23.40 -22.06
C LYS A 53 0.39 24.44 -22.47
N LEU A 54 -0.72 24.54 -21.73
CA LEU A 54 -1.72 25.57 -21.97
C LEU A 54 -1.16 26.97 -21.65
N ASP A 55 -0.42 27.10 -20.54
CA ASP A 55 0.24 28.35 -20.15
C ASP A 55 1.36 28.75 -21.13
N GLU A 56 2.13 27.79 -21.64
CA GLU A 56 3.21 28.02 -22.60
C GLU A 56 2.70 28.43 -23.98
N THR A 57 1.66 27.73 -24.48
CA THR A 57 1.17 27.91 -25.85
C THR A 57 0.11 28.99 -25.96
N GLN A 58 -0.58 29.31 -24.86
CA GLN A 58 -1.73 30.23 -24.80
C GLN A 58 -2.82 29.88 -25.85
N SER A 59 -2.87 28.62 -26.28
CA SER A 59 -3.71 28.13 -27.36
C SER A 59 -4.23 26.74 -27.03
N ALA A 60 -5.52 26.65 -26.73
CA ALA A 60 -6.19 25.37 -26.52
C ALA A 60 -6.09 24.48 -27.76
N LYS A 61 -6.08 25.09 -28.95
CA LYS A 61 -5.95 24.36 -30.22
C LYS A 61 -4.59 23.67 -30.37
N ILE A 62 -3.48 24.36 -30.06
CA ILE A 62 -2.14 23.77 -30.15
C ILE A 62 -1.99 22.62 -29.15
N VAL A 63 -2.50 22.82 -27.93
CA VAL A 63 -2.49 21.78 -26.89
C VAL A 63 -3.28 20.56 -27.33
N LEU A 64 -4.51 20.73 -27.80
CA LEU A 64 -5.38 19.65 -28.26
C LEU A 64 -4.82 18.87 -29.46
N GLN A 65 -4.00 19.50 -30.29
CA GLN A 65 -3.37 18.89 -31.47
C GLN A 65 -1.98 18.31 -31.19
N SER A 66 -1.50 18.37 -29.94
CA SER A 66 -0.19 17.85 -29.57
C SER A 66 -0.20 16.32 -29.39
N GLU A 67 0.95 15.69 -29.65
CA GLU A 67 1.14 14.24 -29.43
C GLU A 67 0.86 13.84 -27.97
N PHE A 68 1.06 14.76 -27.03
CA PHE A 68 0.80 14.60 -25.60
C PHE A 68 -0.67 14.27 -25.28
N ILE A 69 -1.63 14.75 -26.07
CA ILE A 69 -3.04 14.38 -25.88
C ILE A 69 -3.28 12.91 -26.22
N GLY A 70 -2.50 12.34 -27.14
CA GLY A 70 -2.50 10.90 -27.41
C GLY A 70 -2.10 10.09 -26.18
N ASP A 71 -1.08 10.53 -25.44
CA ASP A 71 -0.65 9.87 -24.20
C ASP A 71 -1.74 9.90 -23.12
N MET A 72 -2.44 11.03 -22.96
CA MET A 72 -3.57 11.16 -22.03
C MET A 72 -4.77 10.31 -22.45
N THR A 73 -5.00 10.19 -23.76
CA THR A 73 -6.05 9.34 -24.33
C THR A 73 -5.77 7.88 -24.00
N GLN A 74 -4.52 7.44 -24.18
CA GLN A 74 -4.10 6.08 -23.82
C GLN A 74 -4.27 5.81 -22.32
N THR A 75 -3.94 6.76 -21.46
CA THR A 75 -4.17 6.65 -20.01
C THR A 75 -5.66 6.51 -19.69
N ALA A 76 -6.53 7.28 -20.34
CA ALA A 76 -7.98 7.17 -20.18
C ALA A 76 -8.52 5.80 -20.64
N GLU A 77 -8.07 5.30 -21.79
CA GLU A 77 -8.42 3.97 -22.32
C GLU A 77 -7.99 2.85 -21.36
N GLN A 78 -6.78 2.94 -20.80
CA GLN A 78 -6.27 1.97 -19.84
C GLN A 78 -7.08 2.01 -18.53
N MET A 79 -7.42 3.20 -18.04
CA MET A 79 -8.25 3.34 -16.84
C MET A 79 -9.66 2.76 -17.06
N LEU A 80 -10.25 3.00 -18.22
CA LEU A 80 -11.52 2.42 -18.62
C LEU A 80 -11.46 0.89 -18.73
N ALA A 81 -10.36 0.33 -19.25
CA ALA A 81 -10.15 -1.11 -19.30
C ALA A 81 -10.12 -1.71 -17.89
N LEU A 82 -9.45 -1.06 -16.93
CA LEU A 82 -9.44 -1.48 -15.52
C LEU A 82 -10.83 -1.41 -14.89
N ALA A 83 -11.60 -0.35 -15.14
CA ALA A 83 -12.98 -0.21 -14.66
C ALA A 83 -13.87 -1.35 -15.16
N ASN A 84 -13.77 -1.69 -16.45
CA ASN A 84 -14.50 -2.79 -17.05
C ASN A 84 -14.08 -4.17 -16.50
N GLN A 85 -12.82 -4.33 -16.07
CA GLN A 85 -12.37 -5.53 -15.38
C GLN A 85 -12.88 -5.60 -13.93
N TYR A 86 -12.88 -4.47 -13.22
CA TYR A 86 -13.27 -4.39 -11.82
C TYR A 86 -14.77 -4.68 -11.60
N LEU A 87 -15.63 -4.13 -12.47
CA LEU A 87 -17.08 -4.21 -12.34
C LEU A 87 -17.63 -5.63 -12.16
N PRO A 88 -17.24 -6.65 -12.96
CA PRO A 88 -17.63 -8.04 -12.74
C PRO A 88 -17.20 -8.60 -11.38
N HIS A 89 -16.01 -8.26 -10.88
CA HIS A 89 -15.56 -8.70 -9.55
C HIS A 89 -16.43 -8.11 -8.46
N TYR A 90 -16.78 -6.83 -8.55
CA TYR A 90 -17.66 -6.17 -7.58
C TYR A 90 -19.09 -6.72 -7.63
N GLN A 91 -19.61 -7.02 -8.82
CA GLN A 91 -20.90 -7.71 -8.98
C GLN A 91 -20.90 -9.10 -8.35
N HIS A 92 -19.84 -9.87 -8.57
CA HIS A 92 -19.68 -11.18 -7.98
C HIS A 92 -19.58 -11.09 -6.44
N PHE A 93 -18.81 -10.12 -5.94
CA PHE A 93 -18.71 -9.86 -4.51
C PHE A 93 -20.07 -9.57 -3.87
N LEU A 94 -20.85 -8.65 -4.43
CA LEU A 94 -22.21 -8.34 -3.95
C LEU A 94 -23.17 -9.53 -4.03
N ALA A 95 -22.98 -10.45 -4.98
CA ALA A 95 -23.80 -11.66 -5.10
C ALA A 95 -23.46 -12.73 -4.04
N ASN A 96 -22.25 -12.68 -3.46
CA ASN A 96 -21.72 -13.71 -2.55
C ASN A 96 -21.48 -13.20 -1.13
N ILE A 97 -21.80 -11.94 -0.85
CA ILE A 97 -21.74 -11.37 0.49
C ILE A 97 -23.11 -11.41 1.17
N ASP A 98 -23.12 -11.51 2.50
CA ASP A 98 -24.35 -11.44 3.29
C ASP A 98 -25.08 -10.11 3.03
N LYS A 99 -26.40 -10.14 2.87
CA LYS A 99 -27.19 -8.92 2.59
C LYS A 99 -27.28 -7.98 3.78
N ASP A 100 -27.07 -8.51 4.98
CA ASP A 100 -27.03 -7.72 6.21
C ASP A 100 -25.61 -7.16 6.49
N SER A 101 -24.65 -7.43 5.60
CA SER A 101 -23.29 -6.90 5.63
C SER A 101 -23.25 -5.40 5.33
N HIS A 102 -22.37 -4.65 6.01
CA HIS A 102 -22.12 -3.24 5.67
C HIS A 102 -21.40 -3.10 4.31
N CYS A 103 -20.79 -4.18 3.82
CA CYS A 103 -20.20 -4.28 2.50
C CYS A 103 -21.22 -4.61 1.39
N TYR A 104 -22.48 -4.91 1.73
CA TYR A 104 -23.53 -5.08 0.73
C TYR A 104 -24.06 -3.72 0.28
N GLN A 105 -23.39 -3.11 -0.72
CA GLN A 105 -23.68 -1.77 -1.24
C GLN A 105 -24.09 -1.80 -2.73
N PRO A 106 -25.29 -2.33 -3.06
CA PRO A 106 -25.74 -2.46 -4.44
C PRO A 106 -25.92 -1.12 -5.18
N GLU A 107 -26.12 -0.02 -4.46
CA GLU A 107 -26.18 1.34 -5.01
C GLU A 107 -24.84 1.82 -5.58
N GLN A 108 -23.71 1.45 -4.98
CA GLN A 108 -22.38 1.78 -5.49
C GLN A 108 -22.14 1.11 -6.85
N LEU A 109 -22.68 -0.09 -7.06
CA LEU A 109 -22.58 -0.75 -8.36
C LEU A 109 -23.28 0.05 -9.47
N VAL A 110 -24.37 0.76 -9.15
CA VAL A 110 -25.06 1.63 -10.10
C VAL A 110 -24.17 2.84 -10.43
N GLN A 111 -23.58 3.47 -9.41
CA GLN A 111 -22.64 4.58 -9.60
C GLN A 111 -21.42 4.14 -10.41
N PHE A 112 -20.83 2.98 -10.11
CA PHE A 112 -19.68 2.48 -10.83
C PHE A 112 -19.99 2.26 -12.31
N LYS A 113 -21.15 1.69 -12.61
CA LYS A 113 -21.61 1.53 -14.00
C LYS A 113 -21.83 2.88 -14.69
N GLN A 114 -22.36 3.87 -13.97
CA GLN A 114 -22.59 5.20 -14.51
C GLN A 114 -21.25 5.90 -14.83
N THR A 115 -20.33 6.01 -13.87
CA THR A 115 -19.02 6.64 -14.08
C THR A 115 -18.22 5.91 -15.16
N THR A 116 -18.30 4.57 -15.21
CA THR A 116 -17.64 3.79 -16.27
C THR A 116 -18.27 4.07 -17.65
N ALA A 117 -19.59 4.25 -17.73
CA ALA A 117 -20.27 4.62 -18.97
C ALA A 117 -19.93 6.07 -19.40
N GLU A 118 -19.84 7.01 -18.45
CA GLU A 118 -19.42 8.38 -18.72
C GLU A 118 -17.96 8.45 -19.19
N LEU A 119 -17.07 7.62 -18.62
CA LEU A 119 -15.69 7.48 -19.08
C LEU A 119 -15.63 6.81 -20.47
N GLN A 120 -16.46 5.81 -20.74
CA GLN A 120 -16.58 5.19 -22.07
C GLN A 120 -17.03 6.23 -23.12
N ASP A 121 -18.09 6.98 -22.82
CA ASP A 121 -18.58 8.04 -23.69
C ASP A 121 -17.50 9.10 -23.93
N TYR A 122 -16.70 9.44 -22.91
CA TYR A 122 -15.55 10.31 -23.08
C TYR A 122 -14.55 9.71 -24.06
N VAL A 123 -14.03 8.51 -23.78
CA VAL A 123 -13.02 7.82 -24.60
C VAL A 123 -13.47 7.69 -26.06
N ASP A 124 -14.73 7.31 -26.30
CA ASP A 124 -15.29 7.16 -27.65
C ASP A 124 -15.34 8.48 -28.44
N ASN A 125 -15.35 9.62 -27.74
CA ASN A 125 -15.51 10.93 -28.34
C ASN A 125 -14.24 11.81 -28.29
N ILE A 126 -13.13 11.36 -27.67
CA ILE A 126 -11.88 12.15 -27.56
C ILE A 126 -11.39 12.61 -28.94
N ASP A 127 -11.39 11.73 -29.93
CA ASP A 127 -10.95 12.04 -31.31
C ASP A 127 -11.75 13.20 -31.95
N SER A 128 -13.02 13.33 -31.59
CA SER A 128 -13.87 14.42 -32.07
C SER A 128 -13.57 15.77 -31.39
N LEU A 129 -13.06 15.73 -30.15
CA LEU A 129 -12.67 16.93 -29.39
C LEU A 129 -11.34 17.49 -29.89
N VAL A 130 -10.41 16.63 -30.30
CA VAL A 130 -9.06 17.03 -30.76
C VAL A 130 -9.03 17.49 -32.23
N THR A 131 -10.11 17.31 -32.99
CA THR A 131 -10.21 17.66 -34.42
C THR A 131 -10.78 19.06 -34.70
N THR A 132 -10.87 19.92 -33.68
CA THR A 132 -11.43 21.29 -33.76
C THR A 132 -10.65 22.24 -34.69
N ARG A 133 -11.37 23.16 -35.36
CA ARG A 133 -10.83 23.94 -36.49
C ARG A 133 -10.49 25.39 -36.15
N ASP A 134 -11.12 26.00 -35.15
CA ASP A 134 -10.81 27.35 -34.66
C ASP A 134 -10.63 27.41 -33.13
N GLU A 135 -10.04 28.51 -32.62
CA GLU A 135 -9.68 28.66 -31.20
C GLU A 135 -10.88 28.74 -30.24
N ALA A 136 -12.02 29.25 -30.69
CA ALA A 136 -13.20 29.36 -29.84
C ALA A 136 -13.83 27.98 -29.58
N GLU A 137 -13.85 27.13 -30.62
CA GLU A 137 -14.22 25.72 -30.51
C GLU A 137 -13.19 24.92 -29.68
N ALA A 138 -11.90 25.20 -29.85
CA ALA A 138 -10.83 24.50 -29.14
C ALA A 138 -10.89 24.69 -27.62
N PHE A 139 -11.24 25.89 -27.13
CA PHE A 139 -11.41 26.11 -25.69
C PHE A 139 -12.57 25.29 -25.11
N SER A 140 -13.69 25.22 -25.84
CA SER A 140 -14.85 24.42 -25.46
C SER A 140 -14.53 22.91 -25.47
N ALA A 141 -13.76 22.47 -26.47
CA ALA A 141 -13.28 21.09 -26.56
C ALA A 141 -12.28 20.75 -25.44
N LEU A 142 -11.40 21.68 -25.06
CA LEU A 142 -10.47 21.50 -23.96
C LEU A 142 -11.19 21.43 -22.61
N MET A 143 -12.28 22.20 -22.43
CA MET A 143 -13.13 22.09 -21.24
C MET A 143 -13.83 20.71 -21.18
N ALA A 144 -14.38 20.24 -22.31
CA ALA A 144 -14.95 18.91 -22.40
C ALA A 144 -13.90 17.80 -22.16
N PHE A 145 -12.68 18.02 -22.66
CA PHE A 145 -11.54 17.14 -22.42
C PHE A 145 -11.20 17.07 -20.92
N ASN A 146 -11.06 18.21 -20.24
CA ASN A 146 -10.80 18.26 -18.80
C ASN A 146 -11.92 17.60 -17.97
N LEU A 147 -13.18 17.75 -18.38
CA LEU A 147 -14.29 17.06 -17.73
C LEU A 147 -14.16 15.53 -17.87
N GLY A 148 -13.77 15.05 -19.05
CA GLY A 148 -13.46 13.64 -19.26
C GLY A 148 -12.29 13.13 -18.43
N GLN A 149 -11.21 13.92 -18.31
CA GLN A 149 -10.07 13.61 -17.44
C GLN A 149 -10.46 13.56 -15.95
N THR A 150 -11.49 14.32 -15.54
CA THR A 150 -12.06 14.19 -14.19
C THR A 150 -12.67 12.79 -13.98
N GLN A 151 -13.33 12.23 -15.00
CA GLN A 151 -13.87 10.87 -14.94
C GLN A 151 -12.77 9.81 -14.83
N VAL A 152 -11.63 10.02 -15.50
CA VAL A 152 -10.44 9.15 -15.37
C VAL A 152 -9.99 9.07 -13.91
N ASN A 153 -9.98 10.19 -13.19
CA ASN A 153 -9.60 10.19 -11.78
C ASN A 153 -10.69 9.57 -10.88
N MET A 154 -11.97 9.88 -11.13
CA MET A 154 -13.10 9.37 -10.33
C MET A 154 -13.19 7.83 -10.31
N VAL A 155 -12.77 7.16 -11.38
CA VAL A 155 -12.74 5.68 -11.44
C VAL A 155 -11.76 5.08 -10.42
N VAL A 156 -10.65 5.77 -10.11
CA VAL A 156 -9.68 5.31 -9.11
C VAL A 156 -10.28 5.40 -7.72
N ASP A 157 -10.93 6.53 -7.41
CA ASP A 157 -11.60 6.76 -6.14
C ASP A 157 -12.71 5.73 -5.91
N MET A 158 -13.42 5.31 -6.95
CA MET A 158 -14.41 4.25 -6.88
C MET A 158 -13.84 2.91 -6.38
N PHE A 159 -12.66 2.50 -6.86
CA PHE A 159 -12.05 1.24 -6.41
C PHE A 159 -11.62 1.29 -4.94
N GLU A 160 -11.25 2.48 -4.45
CA GLU A 160 -10.92 2.72 -3.05
C GLU A 160 -12.17 2.82 -2.16
N VAL A 161 -13.27 3.39 -2.65
CA VAL A 161 -14.53 3.48 -1.88
C VAL A 161 -15.04 2.09 -1.48
N ALA A 162 -14.96 1.12 -2.39
CA ALA A 162 -15.35 -0.27 -2.14
C ALA A 162 -14.50 -0.96 -1.05
N LYS A 163 -13.31 -0.43 -0.75
CA LYS A 163 -12.44 -0.90 0.33
C LYS A 163 -12.90 -0.42 1.71
N PHE A 164 -13.54 0.74 1.85
CA PHE A 164 -13.93 1.25 3.17
C PHE A 164 -14.93 0.34 3.92
N CYS A 165 -15.68 -0.48 3.19
CA CYS A 165 -16.62 -1.39 3.82
C CYS A 165 -15.92 -2.41 4.74
N TYR A 166 -14.68 -2.85 4.43
CA TYR A 166 -13.93 -3.73 5.32
C TYR A 166 -13.53 -3.05 6.64
N LEU A 167 -13.35 -1.72 6.63
CA LEU A 167 -13.06 -0.95 7.83
C LEU A 167 -14.29 -0.91 8.74
N SER A 168 -15.49 -0.82 8.16
CA SER A 168 -16.75 -0.79 8.91
C SER A 168 -17.15 -2.15 9.51
N GLU A 169 -16.90 -3.26 8.81
CA GLU A 169 -17.19 -4.61 9.33
C GLU A 169 -16.16 -5.12 10.33
N ALA A 170 -14.92 -4.63 10.22
CA ALA A 170 -13.91 -4.83 11.25
C ALA A 170 -14.19 -4.01 12.53
N LEU A 171 -15.16 -3.08 12.51
CA LEU A 171 -15.49 -2.17 13.61
C LEU A 171 -17.01 -1.91 13.77
N PRO A 172 -17.74 -2.80 14.45
CA PRO A 172 -19.21 -2.74 14.55
C PRO A 172 -19.78 -1.53 15.33
N SER A 173 -18.94 -0.70 15.93
CA SER A 173 -19.36 0.26 16.96
C SER A 173 -19.30 1.73 16.52
N LEU A 174 -18.70 2.07 15.38
CA LEU A 174 -18.69 3.46 14.87
C LEU A 174 -20.00 3.88 14.19
N VAL A 175 -20.81 2.91 13.72
CA VAL A 175 -21.99 3.17 12.87
C VAL A 175 -23.23 3.63 13.65
N GLU A 176 -23.30 3.45 14.97
CA GLU A 176 -24.49 3.84 15.74
C GLU A 176 -24.73 5.36 15.85
N ASN A 177 -23.78 6.22 15.45
CA ASN A 177 -23.92 7.68 15.60
C ASN A 177 -23.71 8.49 14.30
N VAL A 178 -23.48 7.86 13.14
CA VAL A 178 -23.20 8.59 11.88
C VAL A 178 -24.48 8.95 11.09
N GLN A 179 -25.67 8.58 11.58
CA GLN A 179 -26.95 9.00 10.96
C GLN A 179 -27.31 10.49 11.09
N SER A 180 -26.40 11.37 11.54
CA SER A 180 -26.76 12.78 11.82
C SER A 180 -25.85 13.87 11.24
N VAL A 181 -24.85 13.54 10.41
CA VAL A 181 -23.90 14.58 9.94
C VAL A 181 -23.57 14.48 8.44
N GLU A 182 -24.31 13.66 7.69
CA GLU A 182 -24.18 13.57 6.22
C GLU A 182 -24.83 14.75 5.46
N MET A 183 -24.83 15.95 6.06
CA MET A 183 -25.36 17.19 5.44
C MET A 183 -24.50 18.45 5.63
N GLU A 184 -23.36 18.41 6.34
CA GLU A 184 -22.49 19.61 6.49
C GLU A 184 -21.14 19.52 5.77
N MET A 185 -20.81 18.36 5.20
CA MET A 185 -19.61 18.17 4.37
C MET A 185 -19.68 18.87 3.01
N VAL A 186 -20.90 19.22 2.57
CA VAL A 186 -21.20 19.74 1.22
C VAL A 186 -21.02 21.26 1.10
N GLU A 187 -20.80 22.01 2.19
CA GLU A 187 -20.74 23.49 2.12
C GLU A 187 -19.32 24.09 2.27
N LYS A 188 -18.29 23.32 2.62
CA LYS A 188 -16.91 23.83 2.82
C LYS A 188 -15.93 23.62 1.65
N LEU A 189 -16.32 22.87 0.62
CA LEU A 189 -15.53 22.75 -0.62
C LEU A 189 -15.78 23.90 -1.62
N ILE A 190 -16.55 24.92 -1.22
CA ILE A 190 -16.75 26.16 -1.99
C ILE A 190 -16.24 27.31 -1.13
N GLN A 191 -15.24 28.03 -1.64
CA GLN A 191 -14.47 29.13 -1.00
C GLN A 191 -13.27 28.67 -0.17
N HIS A 192 -12.09 28.61 -0.79
CA HIS A 192 -10.96 29.51 -0.53
C HIS A 192 -9.89 29.25 -1.60
N GLY A 193 -10.05 29.93 -2.74
CA GLY A 193 -8.93 30.31 -3.59
C GLY A 193 -8.33 31.64 -3.11
N GLU A 194 -7.19 31.99 -3.71
CA GLU A 194 -6.36 33.22 -3.58
C GLU A 194 -5.31 33.22 -2.45
N THR A 195 -4.06 33.64 -2.62
CA THR A 195 -3.19 34.05 -3.75
C THR A 195 -1.74 34.11 -3.22
N ASP A 196 -0.73 34.06 -4.10
CA ASP A 196 0.38 35.04 -4.22
C ASP A 196 1.68 34.34 -4.71
N GLU A 197 2.61 34.89 -5.52
CA GLU A 197 2.69 35.82 -6.66
C GLU A 197 4.22 35.98 -6.98
N PHE A 198 4.57 36.46 -8.19
CA PHE A 198 5.89 36.98 -8.67
C PHE A 198 7.01 35.99 -9.04
N THR A 199 7.74 36.04 -10.18
CA THR A 199 7.85 36.93 -11.37
C THR A 199 8.79 36.21 -12.38
N ASP A 200 8.46 36.07 -13.67
CA ASP A 200 8.59 37.01 -14.81
C ASP A 200 10.01 37.16 -15.41
N ALA A 201 10.06 36.95 -16.74
CA ALA A 201 10.68 37.83 -17.76
C ALA A 201 11.76 37.25 -18.69
N THR A 202 11.34 37.08 -19.97
CA THR A 202 12.04 37.47 -21.24
C THR A 202 13.25 36.63 -21.72
N SER A 203 13.47 36.32 -23.01
CA SER A 203 13.16 37.05 -24.24
C SER A 203 13.16 36.17 -25.52
N GLN A 204 12.16 36.42 -26.38
CA GLN A 204 12.19 36.63 -27.84
C GLN A 204 13.31 36.05 -28.74
N ALA A 205 12.81 35.38 -29.79
CA ALA A 205 13.14 35.51 -31.22
C ALA A 205 14.51 35.03 -31.75
N ASP A 206 14.50 34.02 -32.64
CA ASP A 206 14.53 34.30 -34.08
C ASP A 206 14.30 33.04 -34.94
N LEU A 207 13.40 33.15 -35.91
CA LEU A 207 13.21 32.21 -37.01
C LEU A 207 14.25 32.52 -38.09
N THR A 208 14.99 31.53 -38.60
CA THR A 208 15.10 31.26 -40.05
C THR A 208 16.01 30.06 -40.43
N ARG A 209 15.43 29.19 -41.27
CA ARG A 209 16.01 28.52 -42.47
C ARG A 209 16.88 27.26 -42.31
N ALA A 210 16.20 26.12 -42.44
CA ALA A 210 16.51 24.94 -43.26
C ALA A 210 17.99 24.57 -43.53
N THR A 211 18.40 23.44 -42.95
CA THR A 211 19.32 22.46 -43.57
C THR A 211 19.07 21.08 -42.94
N GLU A 212 18.68 20.05 -43.71
CA GLU A 212 19.11 18.67 -43.37
C GLU A 212 20.64 18.70 -43.35
N PRO A 213 21.38 18.09 -42.41
CA PRO A 213 21.38 16.62 -42.26
C PRO A 213 21.84 16.05 -40.88
N GLN A 214 21.89 14.72 -40.82
CA GLN A 214 22.86 13.86 -40.10
C GLN A 214 22.38 13.07 -38.89
N LEU A 215 22.83 11.80 -38.90
CA LEU A 215 22.76 10.80 -37.84
C LEU A 215 23.03 11.43 -36.46
N GLN A 216 22.09 11.23 -35.53
CA GLN A 216 22.32 11.53 -34.12
C GLN A 216 23.41 10.60 -33.58
N GLN A 217 24.52 11.23 -33.16
CA GLN A 217 25.46 10.67 -32.19
C GLN A 217 24.76 10.48 -30.82
N PRO A 218 25.28 9.59 -29.95
CA PRO A 218 24.51 8.98 -28.88
C PRO A 218 23.96 10.01 -27.90
N GLN A 219 22.68 9.86 -27.56
CA GLN A 219 22.05 10.64 -26.50
C GLN A 219 22.87 10.48 -25.22
N ASN A 220 23.17 11.60 -24.57
CA ASN A 220 23.82 11.62 -23.28
C ASN A 220 22.87 10.95 -22.28
N LYS A 221 23.11 9.68 -21.95
CA LYS A 221 22.33 8.93 -20.95
C LYS A 221 22.40 9.67 -19.62
N SER A 222 21.24 10.06 -19.07
CA SER A 222 21.13 10.67 -17.75
C SER A 222 21.69 9.72 -16.69
N VAL A 223 22.57 10.22 -15.82
CA VAL A 223 23.18 9.42 -14.74
C VAL A 223 22.38 9.56 -13.46
N GLU A 224 21.45 8.62 -13.23
CA GLU A 224 20.72 8.49 -11.97
C GLU A 224 21.53 7.66 -10.97
N THR A 225 21.41 7.94 -9.66
CA THR A 225 21.99 7.10 -8.60
C THR A 225 20.87 6.39 -7.84
N LEU A 226 20.89 5.06 -7.86
CA LEU A 226 19.92 4.20 -7.21
C LEU A 226 20.53 3.54 -5.97
N THR A 227 20.04 3.92 -4.80
CA THR A 227 20.47 3.35 -3.51
C THR A 227 19.37 2.45 -2.94
N LEU A 228 19.67 1.17 -2.73
CA LEU A 228 18.70 0.17 -2.29
C LEU A 228 19.26 -0.73 -1.19
N SER A 229 18.38 -1.35 -0.41
CA SER A 229 18.76 -2.44 0.49
C SER A 229 17.85 -3.64 0.28
N TYR A 230 18.45 -4.82 0.11
CA TYR A 230 17.78 -6.08 -0.14
C TYR A 230 18.08 -7.10 0.95
N GLU A 231 17.03 -7.57 1.61
CA GLU A 231 17.11 -8.61 2.64
C GLU A 231 16.64 -9.95 2.12
N PHE A 232 17.45 -11.00 2.31
CA PHE A 232 17.16 -12.33 1.79
C PHE A 232 17.34 -13.45 2.82
N THR A 233 16.73 -14.59 2.52
CA THR A 233 16.83 -15.82 3.32
C THR A 233 17.86 -16.77 2.72
N ALA A 234 18.23 -17.83 3.43
CA ALA A 234 19.31 -18.73 3.00
C ALA A 234 19.11 -19.36 1.60
N ASN A 235 17.86 -19.52 1.14
CA ASN A 235 17.55 -20.41 0.01
C ASN A 235 17.10 -19.67 -1.26
N ASP A 236 16.87 -18.36 -1.21
CA ASP A 236 16.28 -17.64 -2.33
C ASP A 236 16.99 -16.31 -2.59
N LEU A 237 18.06 -16.39 -3.39
CA LEU A 237 18.75 -15.22 -3.93
C LEU A 237 18.07 -14.79 -5.23
N PRO A 238 17.80 -13.49 -5.38
CA PRO A 238 17.16 -12.94 -6.56
C PRO A 238 18.12 -12.98 -7.76
N TYR A 239 17.55 -12.76 -8.93
CA TYR A 239 18.28 -12.31 -10.09
C TYR A 239 18.63 -10.83 -9.94
N PHE A 240 19.67 -10.39 -10.63
CA PHE A 240 20.10 -8.99 -10.61
C PHE A 240 18.97 -8.05 -11.04
N ASN A 241 18.18 -8.45 -12.05
CA ASN A 241 17.05 -7.67 -12.56
C ASN A 241 15.90 -7.57 -11.54
N ASP A 242 15.86 -8.38 -10.49
CA ASP A 242 14.87 -8.23 -9.42
C ASP A 242 15.29 -7.17 -8.39
N LEU A 243 16.56 -6.72 -8.43
CA LEU A 243 17.11 -5.76 -7.47
C LEU A 243 16.92 -4.31 -7.92
N SER A 244 16.54 -4.04 -9.18
CA SER A 244 16.39 -2.69 -9.72
C SER A 244 15.45 -2.68 -10.91
N TYR A 245 15.00 -1.50 -11.34
CA TYR A 245 14.22 -1.34 -12.57
C TYR A 245 15.04 -1.58 -13.86
N LEU A 246 16.36 -1.73 -13.74
CA LEU A 246 17.24 -1.92 -14.89
C LEU A 246 17.08 -3.31 -15.48
N GLU A 247 16.74 -3.36 -16.76
CA GLU A 247 16.72 -4.60 -17.51
C GLU A 247 18.10 -4.85 -18.12
N VAL A 248 18.81 -5.83 -17.57
CA VAL A 248 20.10 -6.31 -18.08
C VAL A 248 19.87 -7.64 -18.78
N HIS A 249 20.43 -7.79 -19.98
CA HIS A 249 20.27 -9.00 -20.79
C HIS A 249 21.55 -9.83 -20.86
N ASP A 250 22.69 -9.21 -20.58
CA ASP A 250 24.00 -9.85 -20.67
C ASP A 250 24.89 -9.44 -19.49
N ILE A 251 25.55 -10.42 -18.85
CA ILE A 251 26.43 -10.18 -17.69
C ILE A 251 27.59 -9.22 -18.02
N SER A 252 27.97 -9.08 -19.29
CA SER A 252 29.00 -8.14 -19.72
C SER A 252 28.63 -6.67 -19.44
N GLN A 253 27.34 -6.35 -19.34
CA GLN A 253 26.84 -5.02 -18.95
C GLN A 253 27.13 -4.71 -17.47
N LEU A 254 27.42 -5.74 -16.66
CA LEU A 254 27.70 -5.62 -15.23
C LEU A 254 29.21 -5.53 -14.92
N LYS A 255 30.08 -5.49 -15.92
CA LYS A 255 31.56 -5.50 -15.74
C LYS A 255 32.12 -4.34 -14.93
N GLN A 256 31.39 -3.22 -14.85
CA GLN A 256 31.78 -2.04 -14.09
C GLN A 256 31.26 -2.07 -12.65
N LEU A 257 30.54 -3.13 -12.26
CA LEU A 257 30.12 -3.34 -10.88
C LEU A 257 31.27 -3.90 -10.04
N THR A 258 31.36 -3.37 -8.83
CA THR A 258 32.18 -3.90 -7.75
C THR A 258 31.25 -4.60 -6.77
N LEU A 259 31.52 -5.88 -6.52
CA LEU A 259 30.82 -6.70 -5.56
C LEU A 259 31.74 -6.99 -4.38
N THR A 260 31.23 -6.79 -3.17
CA THR A 260 32.00 -7.04 -1.94
C THR A 260 31.70 -8.40 -1.33
N ASN A 261 32.55 -8.81 -0.37
CA ASN A 261 32.37 -10.01 0.44
C ASN A 261 32.16 -11.30 -0.38
N GLN A 262 32.89 -11.43 -1.49
CA GLN A 262 32.88 -12.60 -2.38
C GLN A 262 31.50 -12.91 -3.01
N LEU A 263 30.58 -11.94 -3.05
CA LEU A 263 29.35 -12.05 -3.83
C LEU A 263 29.70 -12.12 -5.33
N SER A 264 29.05 -13.01 -6.08
CA SER A 264 29.17 -13.09 -7.53
C SER A 264 27.81 -13.11 -8.22
N ILE A 265 27.81 -12.84 -9.52
CA ILE A 265 26.64 -12.96 -10.41
C ILE A 265 27.03 -13.94 -11.51
N ASN A 266 26.18 -14.93 -11.80
CA ASN A 266 26.44 -15.90 -12.87
C ASN A 266 25.92 -15.42 -14.24
N GLU A 267 26.21 -16.18 -15.29
CA GLU A 267 25.79 -15.87 -16.68
C GLU A 267 24.27 -15.71 -16.85
N GLN A 268 23.46 -16.32 -15.98
CA GLN A 268 22.00 -16.15 -15.94
C GLN A 268 21.56 -14.94 -15.11
N LEU A 269 22.49 -14.06 -14.73
CA LEU A 269 22.26 -12.90 -13.86
C LEU A 269 21.79 -13.24 -12.45
N LYS A 270 21.94 -14.48 -11.99
CA LYS A 270 21.58 -14.90 -10.63
C LYS A 270 22.70 -14.58 -9.66
N LEU A 271 22.34 -13.99 -8.51
CA LEU A 271 23.29 -13.76 -7.43
C LEU A 271 23.73 -15.07 -6.77
N GLN A 272 25.00 -15.14 -6.42
CA GLN A 272 25.65 -16.29 -5.81
C GLN A 272 26.42 -15.86 -4.56
N LEU A 273 26.15 -16.55 -3.46
CA LEU A 273 26.92 -16.41 -2.23
C LEU A 273 28.15 -17.31 -2.23
N PRO A 274 29.16 -17.00 -1.41
CA PRO A 274 30.28 -17.91 -1.15
C PRO A 274 29.80 -19.24 -0.55
N ASP A 275 30.42 -20.36 -0.94
CA ASP A 275 30.05 -21.70 -0.44
C ASP A 275 30.06 -21.80 1.09
N ALA A 276 31.04 -21.14 1.74
CA ALA A 276 31.13 -21.10 3.20
C ALA A 276 29.92 -20.41 3.86
N VAL A 277 29.36 -19.41 3.18
CA VAL A 277 28.19 -18.64 3.64
C VAL A 277 26.92 -19.45 3.41
N LEU A 278 26.83 -20.22 2.32
CA LEU A 278 25.73 -21.17 2.08
C LEU A 278 25.74 -22.33 3.08
N ALA A 279 26.92 -22.80 3.47
CA ALA A 279 27.08 -23.91 4.40
C ALA A 279 26.75 -23.55 5.86
N ASP A 280 26.92 -22.28 6.26
CA ASP A 280 26.61 -21.81 7.60
C ASP A 280 25.65 -20.60 7.57
N ILE A 281 24.36 -20.91 7.69
CA ILE A 281 23.28 -19.92 7.71
C ILE A 281 23.17 -19.20 9.06
N SER A 282 23.91 -19.64 10.09
CA SER A 282 23.91 -19.01 11.41
C SER A 282 24.78 -17.75 11.46
N GLN A 283 25.65 -17.54 10.47
CA GLN A 283 26.44 -16.33 10.36
C GLN A 283 25.71 -15.27 9.54
N PRO A 284 25.71 -14.00 10.00
CA PRO A 284 25.21 -12.90 9.19
C PRO A 284 26.07 -12.75 7.94
N TYR A 285 25.46 -12.29 6.86
CA TYR A 285 26.19 -11.95 5.64
C TYR A 285 25.75 -10.59 5.14
N GLN A 286 26.73 -9.76 4.75
CA GLN A 286 26.47 -8.46 4.16
C GLN A 286 27.39 -8.29 2.95
N ALA A 287 26.82 -7.86 1.84
CA ALA A 287 27.56 -7.52 0.63
C ALA A 287 26.98 -6.25 0.03
N ARG A 288 27.78 -5.60 -0.82
CA ARG A 288 27.40 -4.37 -1.50
C ARG A 288 27.72 -4.51 -2.97
N ILE A 289 26.78 -4.10 -3.82
CA ILE A 289 26.96 -3.97 -5.25
C ILE A 289 27.03 -2.47 -5.53
N THR A 290 28.19 -2.00 -5.98
CA THR A 290 28.39 -0.60 -6.30
C THR A 290 29.02 -0.45 -7.67
N GLY A 291 28.59 0.50 -8.47
CA GLY A 291 29.22 0.80 -9.75
C GLY A 291 28.23 1.31 -10.76
N VAL A 292 28.63 1.34 -12.03
CA VAL A 292 27.80 1.87 -13.11
C VAL A 292 27.30 0.71 -13.96
N VAL A 293 26.02 0.71 -14.29
CA VAL A 293 25.43 -0.16 -15.30
C VAL A 293 25.07 0.70 -16.49
N GLU A 294 25.43 0.24 -17.67
CA GLU A 294 25.08 0.90 -18.92
C GLU A 294 24.29 -0.09 -19.79
N THR A 295 23.02 0.23 -20.04
CA THR A 295 22.14 -0.46 -20.99
C THR A 295 22.14 0.29 -22.31
N ASP A 296 21.40 -0.16 -23.32
CA ASP A 296 21.31 0.57 -24.59
C ASP A 296 20.70 1.96 -24.43
N ASN A 297 19.77 2.11 -23.47
CA ASN A 297 18.97 3.32 -23.28
C ASN A 297 19.45 4.18 -22.11
N GLU A 298 20.09 3.61 -21.08
CA GLU A 298 20.32 4.29 -19.80
C GLU A 298 21.69 3.98 -19.19
N ARG A 299 22.16 4.88 -18.31
CA ARG A 299 23.41 4.73 -17.57
C ARG A 299 23.16 5.07 -16.11
N VAL A 300 23.16 4.08 -15.23
CA VAL A 300 22.76 4.25 -13.83
C VAL A 300 23.89 3.86 -12.89
N THR A 301 24.09 4.65 -11.85
CA THR A 301 25.00 4.32 -10.75
C THR A 301 24.23 3.58 -9.67
N LEU A 302 24.65 2.37 -9.35
CA LEU A 302 24.03 1.52 -8.35
C LEU A 302 24.79 1.55 -7.03
N ASP A 303 24.04 1.54 -5.94
CA ASP A 303 24.50 1.33 -4.58
C ASP A 303 23.52 0.43 -3.82
N ILE A 304 23.69 -0.88 -3.97
CA ILE A 304 22.75 -1.88 -3.43
C ILE A 304 23.40 -2.60 -2.26
N LEU A 305 22.75 -2.55 -1.10
CA LEU A 305 23.16 -3.26 0.10
C LEU A 305 22.38 -4.57 0.27
N LEU A 306 23.08 -5.70 0.18
CA LEU A 306 22.52 -7.02 0.46
C LEU A 306 22.78 -7.43 1.91
N VAL A 307 21.73 -7.88 2.59
CA VAL A 307 21.79 -8.29 4.00
C VAL A 307 21.11 -9.65 4.20
N ARG A 308 21.82 -10.57 4.85
CA ARG A 308 21.27 -11.82 5.36
C ARG A 308 21.38 -11.84 6.88
N SER A 309 20.23 -11.95 7.55
CA SER A 309 20.20 -12.17 8.98
C SER A 309 20.59 -13.62 9.34
N PRO A 310 21.22 -13.85 10.50
CA PRO A 310 21.44 -15.18 11.05
C PRO A 310 20.16 -16.00 11.12
N SER A 311 20.24 -17.26 10.72
CA SER A 311 19.19 -18.24 10.91
C SER A 311 19.61 -19.34 11.85
N TYR A 312 18.70 -19.76 12.72
CA TYR A 312 18.96 -20.74 13.77
C TYR A 312 17.98 -21.89 13.65
N SER A 313 18.47 -23.12 13.86
CA SER A 313 17.62 -24.30 13.97
C SER A 313 16.66 -24.13 15.16
N ILE A 314 15.35 -24.23 14.90
CA ILE A 314 14.30 -24.08 15.91
C ILE A 314 14.43 -25.18 16.97
N ASP A 315 14.70 -26.42 16.57
CA ASP A 315 14.80 -27.58 17.46
C ASP A 315 15.94 -27.48 18.49
N SER A 316 16.99 -26.72 18.17
CA SER A 316 18.17 -26.55 19.02
C SER A 316 18.21 -25.21 19.75
N MET A 317 17.21 -24.36 19.54
CA MET A 317 17.16 -23.00 20.08
C MET A 317 16.81 -23.01 21.57
N THR A 318 17.57 -22.27 22.37
CA THR A 318 17.20 -21.99 23.76
C THR A 318 16.21 -20.82 23.83
N PHE A 319 15.07 -21.06 24.47
CA PHE A 319 14.07 -20.03 24.77
C PHE A 319 14.14 -19.61 26.24
N ASN A 320 13.99 -18.31 26.49
CA ASN A 320 13.86 -17.75 27.83
C ASN A 320 12.43 -17.87 28.33
N ASP A 321 11.43 -17.76 27.45
CA ASP A 321 10.02 -17.88 27.79
C ASP A 321 9.42 -19.22 27.33
N PRO A 322 8.92 -20.07 28.25
CA PRO A 322 8.42 -21.40 27.91
C PRO A 322 7.12 -21.38 27.09
N GLN A 323 6.30 -20.33 27.18
CA GLN A 323 5.10 -20.22 26.35
C GLN A 323 5.43 -19.81 24.93
N ILE A 324 6.39 -18.89 24.76
CA ILE A 324 6.91 -18.55 23.43
C ILE A 324 7.57 -19.77 22.79
N ALA A 325 8.38 -20.53 23.54
CA ALA A 325 8.94 -21.80 23.08
C ALA A 325 7.85 -22.73 22.55
N SER A 326 6.84 -22.99 23.37
CA SER A 326 5.73 -23.89 23.02
C SER A 326 4.98 -23.43 21.77
N CYS A 327 4.72 -22.11 21.61
CA CYS A 327 4.08 -21.60 20.42
C CYS A 327 4.94 -21.79 19.17
N VAL A 328 6.22 -21.45 19.25
CA VAL A 328 7.14 -21.53 18.11
C VAL A 328 7.33 -22.98 17.69
N GLU A 329 7.54 -23.89 18.65
CA GLU A 329 7.65 -25.33 18.38
C GLU A 329 6.37 -25.89 17.75
N ALA A 330 5.19 -25.47 18.22
CA ALA A 330 3.91 -25.88 17.63
C ALA A 330 3.75 -25.36 16.19
N ALA A 331 4.05 -24.08 15.95
CA ALA A 331 3.99 -23.47 14.63
C ALA A 331 5.00 -24.12 13.66
N ALA A 332 6.24 -24.33 14.12
CA ALA A 332 7.29 -24.99 13.35
C ALA A 332 6.88 -26.42 12.98
N LYS A 333 6.35 -27.20 13.93
CA LYS A 333 5.86 -28.54 13.66
C LYS A 333 4.70 -28.56 12.67
N GLN A 334 3.74 -27.64 12.82
CA GLN A 334 2.57 -27.56 11.95
C GLN A 334 2.95 -27.20 10.51
N LEU A 335 3.88 -26.27 10.35
CA LEU A 335 4.32 -25.74 9.06
C LEU A 335 5.58 -26.42 8.51
N GLN A 336 6.10 -27.43 9.21
CA GLN A 336 7.32 -28.18 8.87
C GLN A 336 8.56 -27.28 8.72
N LEU A 337 8.66 -26.25 9.56
CA LEU A 337 9.77 -25.30 9.58
C LEU A 337 10.92 -25.88 10.40
N SER A 338 12.15 -25.71 9.90
CA SER A 338 13.34 -26.16 10.62
C SER A 338 14.15 -25.00 11.21
N ASN A 339 14.04 -23.81 10.63
CA ASN A 339 14.88 -22.66 10.92
C ASN A 339 14.08 -21.37 11.17
N SER A 340 14.67 -20.47 11.96
CA SER A 340 14.03 -19.24 12.43
C SER A 340 13.69 -18.23 11.33
N ASN A 341 14.36 -18.29 10.17
CA ASN A 341 14.05 -17.46 9.01
C ASN A 341 12.86 -17.95 8.19
N GLU A 342 12.28 -19.11 8.50
CA GLU A 342 11.12 -19.65 7.80
C GLU A 342 9.80 -19.25 8.49
N LEU A 343 9.86 -18.85 9.77
CA LEU A 343 8.68 -18.48 10.54
C LEU A 343 8.25 -17.04 10.22
N THR A 344 7.21 -16.91 9.41
CA THR A 344 6.61 -15.62 9.03
C THR A 344 5.36 -15.27 9.83
N GLN A 345 4.68 -16.27 10.40
CA GLN A 345 3.46 -16.08 11.17
C GLN A 345 3.52 -16.83 12.50
N LEU A 346 3.16 -16.17 13.59
CA LEU A 346 3.11 -16.76 14.91
C LEU A 346 1.77 -16.49 15.60
N ASN A 347 1.09 -17.56 15.99
CA ASN A 347 -0.15 -17.51 16.76
C ASN A 347 0.09 -18.09 18.14
N CYS A 348 -0.11 -17.27 19.18
CA CYS A 348 0.08 -17.68 20.56
C CYS A 348 -1.17 -17.45 21.39
N ARG A 349 -1.55 -18.47 22.17
CA ARG A 349 -2.47 -18.31 23.28
C ARG A 349 -1.68 -18.31 24.58
N LEU A 350 -1.64 -17.16 25.24
CA LEU A 350 -0.92 -16.94 26.48
C LEU A 350 -1.85 -17.13 27.68
N SER A 351 -1.31 -17.70 28.75
CA SER A 351 -2.04 -18.04 29.97
C SER A 351 -1.43 -17.43 31.23
N SER A 352 -0.23 -16.84 31.13
CA SER A 352 0.47 -16.22 32.24
C SER A 352 1.32 -15.04 31.77
N THR A 353 2.22 -14.55 32.62
CA THR A 353 3.16 -13.50 32.28
C THR A 353 4.21 -14.00 31.29
N VAL A 354 4.41 -13.26 30.20
CA VAL A 354 5.25 -13.65 29.08
C VAL A 354 6.25 -12.55 28.73
N ASN A 355 7.45 -12.98 28.38
CA ASN A 355 8.51 -12.14 27.86
C ASN A 355 8.76 -12.42 26.36
N LEU A 356 8.72 -11.37 25.53
CA LEU A 356 8.83 -11.48 24.08
C LEU A 356 10.28 -11.43 23.55
N GLN A 357 11.31 -11.40 24.41
CA GLN A 357 12.72 -11.27 23.97
C GLN A 357 13.15 -12.33 22.95
N ASP A 358 12.63 -13.56 23.05
CA ASP A 358 12.98 -14.63 22.10
C ASP A 358 12.48 -14.35 20.68
N LEU A 359 11.42 -13.54 20.51
CA LEU A 359 10.88 -13.21 19.20
C LEU A 359 11.86 -12.44 18.31
N LYS A 360 12.85 -11.76 18.90
CA LYS A 360 13.91 -11.04 18.15
C LYS A 360 14.71 -11.94 17.22
N LYS A 361 14.72 -13.25 17.46
CA LYS A 361 15.44 -14.26 16.67
C LYS A 361 14.74 -14.62 15.36
N PHE A 362 13.47 -14.22 15.20
CA PHE A 362 12.62 -14.55 14.04
C PHE A 362 12.41 -13.32 13.17
N LYS A 363 13.47 -12.89 12.49
CA LYS A 363 13.51 -11.63 11.70
C LYS A 363 12.56 -11.59 10.50
N GLN A 364 12.03 -12.73 10.10
CA GLN A 364 11.09 -12.85 8.98
C GLN A 364 9.62 -12.84 9.43
N LEU A 365 9.34 -12.65 10.74
CA LEU A 365 7.96 -12.52 11.23
C LEU A 365 7.28 -11.31 10.59
N GLN A 366 6.17 -11.58 9.92
CA GLN A 366 5.25 -10.61 9.31
C GLN A 366 3.97 -10.46 10.09
N THR A 367 3.48 -11.54 10.72
CA THR A 367 2.26 -11.52 11.51
C THR A 367 2.49 -12.16 12.87
N VAL A 368 2.14 -11.44 13.93
CA VAL A 368 2.16 -11.95 15.31
C VAL A 368 0.78 -11.74 15.92
N ASN A 369 0.12 -12.84 16.29
CA ASN A 369 -1.15 -12.82 17.01
C ASN A 369 -0.94 -13.39 18.42
N LEU A 370 -1.10 -12.56 19.45
CA LEU A 370 -1.03 -12.98 20.84
C LEU A 370 -2.40 -12.79 21.51
N LYS A 371 -2.93 -13.85 22.10
CA LYS A 371 -4.21 -13.83 22.80
C LYS A 371 -4.07 -14.22 24.25
N GLY A 372 -4.57 -13.42 25.18
CA GLY A 372 -4.55 -13.71 26.60
C GLY A 372 -3.24 -13.32 27.30
N GLY A 373 -3.14 -13.68 28.59
CA GLY A 373 -1.91 -13.53 29.38
C GLY A 373 -1.51 -12.09 29.71
N LYS A 374 -0.30 -11.95 30.26
CA LYS A 374 0.29 -10.67 30.63
C LYS A 374 1.61 -10.47 29.90
N ILE A 375 1.71 -9.44 29.07
CA ILE A 375 2.92 -9.11 28.32
C ILE A 375 3.67 -8.02 29.08
N ASN A 376 4.95 -8.28 29.37
CA ASN A 376 5.76 -7.34 30.15
C ASN A 376 6.19 -6.10 29.36
N ASP A 377 6.52 -6.27 28.08
CA ASP A 377 7.19 -5.26 27.25
C ASP A 377 7.06 -5.64 25.76
N LEU A 378 6.70 -4.69 24.87
CA LEU A 378 6.63 -4.91 23.42
C LEU A 378 7.91 -4.51 22.67
N SER A 379 8.88 -3.86 23.33
CA SER A 379 10.16 -3.44 22.72
C SER A 379 10.88 -4.52 21.88
N PRO A 380 10.81 -5.84 22.21
CA PRO A 380 11.39 -6.87 21.36
C PRO A 380 10.86 -6.86 19.91
N LEU A 381 9.60 -6.50 19.72
CA LEU A 381 8.92 -6.50 18.42
C LEU A 381 9.39 -5.34 17.52
N SER A 382 9.85 -4.23 18.09
CA SER A 382 10.37 -3.07 17.36
C SER A 382 11.60 -3.37 16.50
N SER A 383 12.25 -4.52 16.73
CA SER A 383 13.41 -4.97 15.95
C SER A 383 13.06 -5.90 14.78
N LEU A 384 11.76 -6.14 14.56
CA LEU A 384 11.24 -7.00 13.50
C LEU A 384 10.81 -6.13 12.32
N ALA A 385 11.78 -5.76 11.47
CA ALA A 385 11.57 -4.83 10.35
C ALA A 385 10.52 -5.30 9.33
N LYS A 386 10.27 -6.60 9.26
CA LYS A 386 9.25 -7.20 8.37
C LYS A 386 7.88 -7.39 9.04
N LEU A 387 7.71 -7.00 10.30
CA LEU A 387 6.45 -7.16 11.00
C LEU A 387 5.42 -6.18 10.43
N GLU A 388 4.39 -6.71 9.79
CA GLU A 388 3.31 -5.95 9.16
C GLU A 388 2.06 -5.88 10.03
N ILE A 389 1.78 -6.96 10.79
CA ILE A 389 0.58 -7.10 11.60
C ILE A 389 0.92 -7.59 12.99
N LEU A 390 0.50 -6.83 14.00
CA LEU A 390 0.54 -7.22 15.41
C LEU A 390 -0.88 -7.20 15.98
N ASN A 391 -1.44 -8.36 16.28
CA ASN A 391 -2.73 -8.49 16.93
C ASN A 391 -2.56 -8.93 18.38
N LEU A 392 -3.09 -8.14 19.31
CA LEU A 392 -3.15 -8.44 20.73
C LEU A 392 -4.61 -8.48 21.15
N GLU A 393 -5.06 -9.60 21.70
CA GLU A 393 -6.45 -9.79 22.14
C GLU A 393 -6.50 -10.28 23.59
N GLN A 394 -7.35 -9.68 24.43
CA GLN A 394 -7.60 -10.16 25.80
C GLN A 394 -6.33 -10.23 26.67
N SER A 395 -5.37 -9.34 26.45
CA SER A 395 -4.07 -9.35 27.15
C SER A 395 -3.92 -8.16 28.10
N GLN A 396 -3.15 -8.35 29.16
CA GLN A 396 -2.66 -7.24 29.98
C GLN A 396 -1.25 -6.84 29.51
N ILE A 397 -1.00 -5.55 29.26
CA ILE A 397 0.32 -5.04 28.88
C ILE A 397 0.85 -4.17 30.02
N ALA A 398 1.95 -4.58 30.63
CA ALA A 398 2.53 -3.82 31.75
C ALA A 398 3.10 -2.47 31.31
N LYS A 399 3.74 -2.43 30.14
CA LYS A 399 4.22 -1.24 29.42
C LYS A 399 4.47 -1.62 27.96
N PHE A 400 4.38 -0.67 27.04
CA PHE A 400 4.75 -0.90 25.63
C PHE A 400 6.27 -0.88 25.45
N GLY A 401 6.98 -0.05 26.21
CA GLY A 401 8.44 0.09 26.11
C GLY A 401 8.89 0.95 24.91
N ASP A 402 10.09 0.71 24.40
CA ASP A 402 10.61 1.41 23.22
C ASP A 402 10.04 0.79 21.94
N ILE A 403 8.98 1.42 21.44
CA ILE A 403 8.29 1.05 20.19
C ILE A 403 8.56 2.03 19.05
N SER A 404 9.64 2.83 19.15
CA SER A 404 9.95 3.89 18.18
C SER A 404 10.26 3.42 16.76
N GLN A 405 10.54 2.13 16.56
CA GLN A 405 10.79 1.51 15.26
C GLN A 405 9.68 0.51 14.86
N LEU A 406 8.62 0.40 15.66
CA LEU A 406 7.51 -0.49 15.35
C LEU A 406 6.61 0.19 14.31
N SER A 407 6.63 -0.31 13.08
CA SER A 407 5.84 0.20 11.94
C SER A 407 4.63 -0.69 11.59
N ALA A 408 4.47 -1.83 12.27
CA ALA A 408 3.36 -2.75 12.05
C ALA A 408 2.00 -2.09 12.27
N ASN A 409 0.96 -2.61 11.61
CA ASN A 409 -0.42 -2.32 11.95
C ASN A 409 -0.77 -3.01 13.27
N LEU A 410 -1.15 -2.24 14.29
CA LEU A 410 -1.49 -2.78 15.61
C LEU A 410 -3.01 -2.93 15.73
N MET A 411 -3.46 -4.14 16.05
CA MET A 411 -4.84 -4.44 16.40
C MET A 411 -4.88 -4.82 17.87
N LEU A 412 -5.50 -3.99 18.70
CA LEU A 412 -5.52 -4.11 20.16
C LEU A 412 -6.98 -4.27 20.59
N SER A 413 -7.37 -5.45 21.03
CA SER A 413 -8.76 -5.74 21.44
C SER A 413 -8.82 -6.21 22.89
N ASN A 414 -9.62 -5.52 23.71
CA ASN A 414 -9.75 -5.82 25.15
C ASN A 414 -8.38 -5.90 25.85
N ILE A 415 -7.58 -4.84 25.67
CA ILE A 415 -6.25 -4.71 26.28
C ILE A 415 -6.34 -3.90 27.57
N ASP A 416 -5.76 -4.43 28.64
CA ASP A 416 -5.58 -3.70 29.89
C ASP A 416 -4.15 -3.16 29.99
N THR A 417 -4.01 -1.83 29.89
CA THR A 417 -2.75 -1.12 30.14
C THR A 417 -3.01 0.31 30.63
N GLN A 418 -1.95 0.93 31.15
CA GLN A 418 -1.90 2.34 31.53
C GLN A 418 -0.99 3.15 30.59
N ASP A 419 -0.29 2.50 29.66
CA ASP A 419 0.79 3.09 28.88
C ASP A 419 0.34 3.53 27.47
N TRP A 420 -0.94 3.83 27.28
CA TRP A 420 -1.50 4.15 25.94
C TRP A 420 -0.78 5.28 25.21
N GLN A 421 -0.25 6.25 25.95
CA GLN A 421 0.50 7.37 25.38
C GLN A 421 1.74 6.91 24.59
N ALA A 422 2.37 5.78 24.97
CA ALA A 422 3.56 5.28 24.31
C ALA A 422 3.33 4.96 22.82
N LEU A 423 2.09 4.61 22.44
CA LEU A 423 1.72 4.31 21.05
C LEU A 423 1.98 5.47 20.10
N ALA A 424 1.89 6.71 20.58
CA ALA A 424 2.18 7.91 19.79
C ALA A 424 3.63 8.03 19.33
N HIS A 425 4.54 7.28 19.95
CA HIS A 425 5.96 7.27 19.56
C HIS A 425 6.29 6.16 18.56
N SER A 426 5.32 5.34 18.15
CA SER A 426 5.55 4.31 17.14
C SER A 426 5.66 4.88 15.73
N GLN A 427 6.17 4.08 14.79
CA GLN A 427 6.15 4.37 13.35
C GLN A 427 4.93 3.72 12.66
N ALA A 428 3.96 3.21 13.42
CA ALA A 428 2.75 2.66 12.86
C ALA A 428 1.95 3.79 12.18
N SER A 429 1.44 3.52 10.98
CA SER A 429 0.53 4.43 10.29
C SER A 429 -0.89 4.35 10.87
N SER A 430 -1.29 3.16 11.31
CA SER A 430 -2.63 2.88 11.83
C SER A 430 -2.61 1.93 13.03
N ILE A 431 -3.41 2.26 14.05
CA ILE A 431 -3.66 1.43 15.22
C ILE A 431 -5.17 1.32 15.44
N SER A 432 -5.66 0.10 15.63
CA SER A 432 -7.03 -0.20 15.99
C SER A 432 -7.12 -0.60 17.46
N ILE A 433 -7.93 0.10 18.25
CA ILE A 433 -8.15 -0.13 19.69
C ILE A 433 -9.64 -0.41 19.94
N MET A 434 -9.99 -1.67 20.18
CA MET A 434 -11.37 -2.13 20.32
C MET A 434 -11.65 -2.73 21.70
N ASN A 435 -12.93 -2.76 22.06
CA ASN A 435 -13.47 -3.45 23.23
C ASN A 435 -12.78 -3.02 24.52
N MET A 436 -12.43 -1.74 24.62
CA MET A 436 -11.75 -1.20 25.79
C MET A 436 -12.73 -1.02 26.95
N THR A 437 -12.36 -1.52 28.14
CA THR A 437 -13.24 -1.46 29.31
C THR A 437 -13.34 -0.07 29.94
N ASP A 438 -12.29 0.75 29.79
CA ASP A 438 -12.19 2.08 30.40
C ASP A 438 -11.59 3.09 29.42
N CYS A 439 -12.44 3.63 28.53
CA CYS A 439 -12.08 4.57 27.49
C CYS A 439 -11.39 5.86 27.98
N SER A 440 -11.53 6.22 29.27
CA SER A 440 -10.88 7.41 29.82
C SER A 440 -9.34 7.33 29.74
N ARG A 441 -8.77 6.12 29.69
CA ARG A 441 -7.32 5.92 29.59
C ARG A 441 -6.74 6.22 28.21
N LEU A 442 -7.56 6.46 27.18
CA LEU A 442 -7.09 6.94 25.89
C LEU A 442 -6.82 8.45 25.88
N ALA A 443 -7.27 9.20 26.89
CA ALA A 443 -7.07 10.64 26.92
C ALA A 443 -5.59 11.05 26.73
N PRO A 444 -4.58 10.46 27.39
CA PRO A 444 -3.18 10.83 27.17
C PRO A 444 -2.70 10.63 25.73
N LEU A 445 -3.21 9.61 25.02
CA LEU A 445 -2.90 9.32 23.63
C LEU A 445 -3.61 10.31 22.69
N ALA A 446 -4.87 10.63 22.95
CA ALA A 446 -5.66 11.57 22.17
C ALA A 446 -5.07 12.99 22.13
N HIS A 447 -4.40 13.40 23.22
CA HIS A 447 -3.76 14.71 23.32
C HIS A 447 -2.37 14.78 22.64
N GLN A 448 -1.90 13.70 22.01
CA GLN A 448 -0.61 13.71 21.32
C GLN A 448 -0.70 14.46 19.99
N PRO A 449 0.26 15.36 19.69
CA PRO A 449 0.17 16.24 18.53
C PRO A 449 0.11 15.48 17.21
N GLY A 450 0.86 14.38 17.06
CA GLY A 450 0.89 13.57 15.84
C GLY A 450 -0.22 12.52 15.71
N VAL A 451 -1.18 12.45 16.66
CA VAL A 451 -2.22 11.42 16.68
C VAL A 451 -3.56 11.94 16.17
N ALA A 452 -4.09 11.29 15.14
CA ALA A 452 -5.46 11.45 14.67
C ALA A 452 -6.34 10.37 15.29
N LEU A 453 -7.14 10.72 16.30
CA LEU A 453 -8.03 9.76 16.98
C LEU A 453 -9.41 9.77 16.32
N MET A 454 -9.75 8.67 15.66
CA MET A 454 -11.08 8.37 15.15
C MET A 454 -11.85 7.54 16.19
N TYR A 455 -12.92 8.11 16.75
CA TYR A 455 -13.65 7.55 17.89
C TYR A 455 -15.14 7.34 17.57
N LYS A 456 -15.84 6.51 18.36
CA LYS A 456 -17.28 6.25 18.21
C LYS A 456 -18.10 7.54 18.34
N GLY A 457 -18.84 7.88 17.29
CA GLY A 457 -19.67 9.08 17.23
C GLY A 457 -18.90 10.36 16.90
N LEU A 458 -17.72 10.22 16.28
CA LEU A 458 -17.04 11.31 15.61
C LEU A 458 -17.94 11.86 14.49
N ASP A 459 -18.22 13.16 14.52
CA ASP A 459 -19.03 13.80 13.50
C ASP A 459 -18.24 13.98 12.19
N PRO A 460 -18.86 13.81 11.01
CA PRO A 460 -18.26 14.09 9.71
C PRO A 460 -17.48 15.39 9.53
N ASN A 461 -17.81 16.49 10.21
CA ASN A 461 -16.99 17.70 10.11
C ASN A 461 -15.65 17.54 10.87
N GLN A 462 -15.69 16.92 12.05
CA GLN A 462 -14.48 16.57 12.80
C GLN A 462 -13.67 15.48 12.07
N MET A 463 -14.35 14.52 11.42
CA MET A 463 -13.70 13.51 10.58
C MET A 463 -12.95 14.15 9.42
N MET A 464 -13.60 15.06 8.66
CA MET A 464 -12.94 15.84 7.61
C MET A 464 -11.72 16.58 8.13
N ALA A 465 -11.84 17.28 9.26
CA ALA A 465 -10.73 18.05 9.82
C ALA A 465 -9.56 17.15 10.23
N LEU A 466 -9.85 15.95 10.75
CA LEU A 466 -8.83 14.94 11.05
C LEU A 466 -8.18 14.40 9.77
N MET A 467 -8.96 14.08 8.74
CA MET A 467 -8.45 13.63 7.43
C MET A 467 -7.57 14.69 6.77
N GLN A 468 -8.02 15.94 6.72
CA GLN A 468 -7.22 17.05 6.23
C GLN A 468 -5.90 17.20 7.01
N SER A 469 -5.94 17.05 8.35
CA SER A 469 -4.71 17.10 9.16
C SER A 469 -3.76 15.92 8.89
N ILE A 470 -4.28 14.76 8.47
CA ILE A 470 -3.47 13.61 8.04
C ILE A 470 -2.84 13.91 6.68
N ASP A 471 -3.63 14.40 5.71
CA ASP A 471 -3.18 14.71 4.35
C ASP A 471 -2.12 15.83 4.33
N GLU A 472 -2.26 16.84 5.20
CA GLU A 472 -1.26 17.89 5.42
C GLU A 472 0.01 17.40 6.14
N GLY A 473 0.05 16.14 6.58
CA GLY A 473 1.18 15.54 7.30
C GLY A 473 1.30 15.98 8.76
N ASN A 474 0.32 16.73 9.29
CA ASN A 474 0.30 17.19 10.69
C ASN A 474 0.03 16.04 11.67
N LYS A 475 -0.67 14.99 11.22
CA LYS A 475 -0.98 13.78 11.98
C LYS A 475 -0.40 12.56 11.26
N SER A 476 0.63 11.95 11.84
CA SER A 476 1.32 10.79 11.25
C SER A 476 0.77 9.44 11.70
N LEU A 477 0.06 9.39 12.83
CA LEU A 477 -0.51 8.17 13.39
C LEU A 477 -2.03 8.27 13.46
N THR A 478 -2.73 7.38 12.75
CA THR A 478 -4.18 7.23 12.86
C THR A 478 -4.51 6.18 13.93
N VAL A 479 -5.37 6.54 14.88
CA VAL A 479 -5.86 5.63 15.91
C VAL A 479 -7.36 5.51 15.76
N LEU A 480 -7.85 4.31 15.52
CA LEU A 480 -9.26 4.01 15.36
C LEU A 480 -9.77 3.27 16.60
N THR A 481 -10.87 3.73 17.19
CA THR A 481 -11.42 3.13 18.41
C THR A 481 -12.95 3.13 18.47
N ASP A 482 -13.48 2.13 19.16
CA ASP A 482 -14.89 2.03 19.53
C ASP A 482 -15.27 2.84 20.78
N CYS A 483 -14.28 3.44 21.44
CA CYS A 483 -14.50 4.37 22.53
C CYS A 483 -15.19 5.64 22.05
N PRO A 484 -16.07 6.25 22.87
CA PRO A 484 -16.57 7.59 22.59
C PRO A 484 -15.44 8.64 22.73
N ALA A 485 -15.75 9.89 22.37
CA ALA A 485 -14.84 11.02 22.54
C ALA A 485 -14.16 11.00 23.92
N PRO A 486 -12.83 11.14 24.00
CA PRO A 486 -12.12 11.25 25.26
C PRO A 486 -12.69 12.44 26.06
N LYS A 487 -12.99 12.22 27.33
CA LYS A 487 -13.36 13.32 28.23
C LYS A 487 -12.07 14.01 28.68
N ASN A 488 -12.03 15.33 28.54
CA ASN A 488 -10.94 16.19 29.01
C ASN A 488 -10.71 16.06 30.53
#